data_AF-A0A7K5TXP6-F1
#
_entry.id   AF-A0A7K5TXP6-F1
#
_cell.length_a   1.000
_cell.length_b   1.000
_cell.length_c   1.000
_cell.angle_alpha   90.00
_cell.angle_beta   90.00
_cell.angle_gamma   90.00
#
_symmetry.space_group_name_H-M   'P 1'
#
loop_
_entity.id
_entity.type
_entity.pdbx_description
1 polymer ?
#
loop_
_entity_poly.entity_id
_entity_poly.type
_entity_poly.pdbx_seq_one_letter_code
_entity_poly.pdbx_strand_id
1 'polypeptide(L)'
;QSVVRVSFHDRRLQYSEQQQLEGWRWSRPGDRILDIDIPLSVGILEPQIHPTLLNTVEFLWDPSRRTSVFVQIHCISTEFTLRKNGGEKGVPFRIQIDTFGAGAKGDPPEHLHSASCLVKVFKPKGADRKQKTDREKVE
;
A
#
# COMPACT_ATOMS: atom_id res chain seq x y z
N GLN A 1 -0.38 10.71 14.21
CA GLN A 1 0.40 10.26 13.04
C GLN A 1 -0.27 9.02 12.47
N SER A 2 -0.22 8.82 11.16
CA SER A 2 -0.60 7.54 10.55
C SER A 2 0.49 7.06 9.60
N VAL A 3 0.67 5.74 9.57
CA VAL A 3 1.61 5.02 8.71
C VAL A 3 0.78 4.12 7.80
N VAL A 4 0.92 4.29 6.48
CA VAL A 4 0.28 3.45 5.48
C VAL A 4 1.34 2.54 4.88
N ARG A 5 1.06 1.23 4.84
CA ARG A 5 1.95 0.21 4.27
C ARG A 5 1.21 -0.71 3.32
N VAL A 6 1.86 -1.05 2.20
CA VAL A 6 1.45 -2.14 1.32
C VAL A 6 2.33 -3.36 1.60
N SER A 7 1.74 -4.45 2.05
CA SER A 7 2.46 -5.70 2.36
C SER A 7 1.82 -6.90 1.68
N PHE A 8 2.55 -8.02 1.62
CA PHE A 8 1.97 -9.27 1.16
C PHE A 8 0.93 -9.78 2.16
N HIS A 9 -0.24 -10.20 1.66
CA HIS A 9 -1.21 -10.91 2.50
C HIS A 9 -0.83 -12.38 2.72
N ASP A 10 -0.21 -13.00 1.72
CA ASP A 10 0.25 -14.39 1.77
C ASP A 10 1.43 -14.54 2.74
N ARG A 11 1.25 -15.38 3.77
CA ARG A 11 2.26 -15.62 4.82
C ARG A 11 3.60 -16.10 4.28
N ARG A 12 3.63 -16.89 3.20
CA ARG A 12 4.88 -17.36 2.59
C ARG A 12 5.68 -16.20 1.98
N LEU A 13 4.98 -15.25 1.36
CA LEU A 13 5.61 -14.07 0.78
C LEU A 13 6.01 -13.06 1.85
N GLN A 14 5.33 -13.00 2.99
CA GLN A 14 5.76 -12.18 4.13
C GLN A 14 7.16 -12.58 4.64
N TYR A 15 7.48 -13.88 4.73
CA TYR A 15 8.82 -14.33 5.14
C TYR A 15 9.93 -13.93 4.17
N SER A 16 9.59 -13.67 2.90
CA SER A 16 10.54 -13.24 1.87
C SER A 16 10.26 -11.81 1.38
N GLU A 17 9.49 -11.03 2.16
CA GLU A 17 8.96 -9.73 1.71
C GLU A 17 10.11 -8.82 1.29
N GLN A 18 11.13 -8.66 2.15
CA GLN A 18 12.30 -7.85 1.85
C GLN A 18 12.95 -8.25 0.51
N GLN A 19 13.16 -9.55 0.27
CA GLN A 19 13.75 -10.03 -0.99
C GLN A 19 12.86 -9.72 -2.20
N GLN A 20 11.53 -9.83 -2.06
CA GLN A 20 10.58 -9.50 -3.14
C GLN A 20 10.60 -7.99 -3.44
N LEU A 21 10.58 -7.14 -2.42
CA LEU A 21 10.61 -5.68 -2.60
C LEU A 21 11.96 -5.22 -3.17
N GLU A 22 13.07 -5.80 -2.73
CA GLU A 22 14.40 -5.54 -3.30
C GLU A 22 14.47 -5.96 -4.77
N GLY A 23 13.98 -7.16 -5.09
CA GLY A 23 13.90 -7.63 -6.48
C GLY A 23 13.07 -6.70 -7.37
N TRP A 24 11.96 -6.18 -6.84
CA TRP A 24 11.15 -5.18 -7.54
C TRP A 24 11.90 -3.86 -7.74
N ARG A 25 12.57 -3.34 -6.69
CA ARG A 25 13.41 -2.13 -6.76
C ARG A 25 14.48 -2.23 -7.85
N TRP A 26 15.14 -3.37 -7.96
CA TRP A 26 16.18 -3.59 -8.97
C TRP A 26 15.63 -3.52 -10.39
N SER A 27 14.41 -4.01 -10.62
CA SER A 27 13.74 -3.91 -11.93
C SER A 27 13.20 -2.52 -12.25
N ARG A 28 13.04 -1.65 -11.24
CA ARG A 28 12.49 -0.29 -11.36
C ARG A 28 13.28 0.71 -10.52
N PRO A 29 14.52 1.03 -10.91
CA PRO A 29 15.36 1.96 -10.14
C PRO A 29 14.69 3.33 -10.01
N GLY A 30 14.57 3.83 -8.78
CA GLY A 30 13.97 5.14 -8.49
C GLY A 30 12.46 5.10 -8.24
N ASP A 31 11.76 4.03 -8.63
CA ASP A 31 10.34 3.90 -8.36
C ASP A 31 10.08 3.44 -6.92
N ARG A 32 8.90 3.80 -6.41
CA ARG A 32 8.38 3.35 -5.11
C ARG A 32 7.13 2.50 -5.30
N ILE A 33 6.90 1.59 -4.37
CA ILE A 33 5.72 0.71 -4.39
C ILE A 33 4.47 1.49 -3.95
N LEU A 34 4.62 2.35 -2.94
CA LEU A 34 3.53 3.14 -2.38
C LEU A 34 3.93 4.62 -2.33
N ASP A 35 3.06 5.46 -2.88
CA ASP A 35 3.12 6.91 -2.77
C ASP A 35 1.74 7.51 -2.40
N ILE A 36 1.75 8.79 -2.05
CA ILE A 36 0.56 9.60 -1.81
C ILE A 36 0.46 10.68 -2.90
N ASP A 37 -0.70 10.78 -3.52
CA ASP A 37 -1.05 11.89 -4.39
C ASP A 37 -1.44 13.09 -3.52
N ILE A 38 -0.46 13.95 -3.22
CA ILE A 38 -0.63 15.11 -2.33
C ILE A 38 -1.68 16.09 -2.87
N PRO A 39 -1.68 16.48 -4.16
CA PRO A 39 -2.71 17.38 -4.71
C PRO A 39 -4.14 16.87 -4.59
N LEU A 40 -4.37 15.55 -4.67
CA LEU A 40 -5.69 14.97 -4.47
C LEU A 40 -6.06 14.75 -3.00
N SER A 41 -5.06 14.69 -2.12
CA SER A 41 -5.27 14.47 -0.68
C SER A 41 -5.72 15.74 0.04
N VAL A 42 -6.45 15.56 1.14
CA VAL A 42 -7.03 16.65 1.95
C VAL A 42 -6.70 16.41 3.41
N GLY A 43 -6.21 17.44 4.11
CA GLY A 43 -5.98 17.40 5.55
C GLY A 43 -4.75 16.62 6.03
N ILE A 44 -3.95 16.07 5.11
CA ILE A 44 -2.65 15.48 5.43
C ILE A 44 -1.61 16.58 5.65
N LEU A 45 -0.69 16.33 6.58
CA LEU A 45 0.38 17.24 6.99
C LEU A 45 1.70 16.46 6.98
N GLU A 46 2.79 17.15 6.63
CA GLU A 46 4.16 16.63 6.71
C GLU A 46 4.34 15.17 6.20
N PRO A 47 3.96 14.86 4.95
CA PRO A 47 4.14 13.51 4.43
C PRO A 47 5.63 13.13 4.43
N GLN A 48 5.96 12.04 5.12
CA GLN A 48 7.30 11.47 5.21
C GLN A 48 7.40 10.28 4.26
N ILE A 49 8.22 10.46 3.23
CA ILE A 49 8.50 9.44 2.21
C ILE A 49 9.95 8.99 2.39
N HIS A 50 10.15 7.89 3.11
CA HIS A 50 11.49 7.36 3.38
C HIS A 50 12.07 6.67 2.12
N PRO A 51 13.26 7.07 1.63
CA PRO A 51 13.85 6.53 0.40
C PRO A 51 14.07 5.00 0.42
N THR A 52 14.28 4.42 1.59
CA THR A 52 14.54 2.99 1.77
C THR A 52 13.28 2.16 2.01
N LEU A 53 12.19 2.77 2.47
CA LEU A 53 10.92 2.09 2.74
C LEU A 53 9.97 2.28 1.56
N LEU A 54 10.18 1.47 0.50
CA LEU A 54 9.49 1.61 -0.80
C LEU A 54 7.97 1.47 -0.70
N ASN A 55 7.48 0.72 0.29
CA ASN A 55 6.09 0.32 0.43
C ASN A 55 5.39 1.00 1.62
N THR A 56 6.01 2.03 2.22
CA THR A 56 5.50 2.71 3.42
C THR A 56 5.54 4.23 3.21
N VAL A 57 4.48 4.91 3.66
CA VAL A 57 4.43 6.38 3.75
C VAL A 57 3.81 6.76 5.10
N GLU A 58 4.32 7.83 5.71
CA GLU A 58 3.80 8.35 6.97
C GLU A 58 3.32 9.78 6.79
N PHE A 59 2.33 10.19 7.58
CA PHE A 59 1.86 11.58 7.58
C PHE A 59 1.21 11.93 8.91
N LEU A 60 1.16 13.23 9.19
CA LEU A 60 0.38 13.82 10.26
C LEU A 60 -0.99 14.24 9.72
N TRP A 61 -1.97 14.33 10.62
CA TRP A 61 -3.31 14.82 10.33
C TRP A 61 -3.99 15.24 11.63
N ASP A 62 -4.99 16.11 11.52
CA ASP A 62 -5.76 16.61 12.65
C ASP A 62 -7.07 15.82 12.76
N PRO A 63 -7.32 15.08 13.86
CA PRO A 63 -8.54 14.29 14.02
C PRO A 63 -9.80 15.15 14.14
N SER A 64 -9.68 16.45 14.40
CA SER A 64 -10.81 17.38 14.41
C SER A 64 -11.21 17.88 13.01
N ARG A 65 -10.43 17.52 11.97
CA ARG A 65 -10.65 17.98 10.59
C ARG A 65 -10.93 16.81 9.67
N ARG A 66 -11.64 17.09 8.58
CA ARG A 66 -11.81 16.14 7.48
C ARG A 66 -10.46 15.83 6.85
N THR A 67 -10.10 14.55 6.84
CA THR A 67 -8.86 14.04 6.24
C THR A 67 -9.19 12.95 5.22
N SER A 68 -8.57 13.00 4.05
CA SER A 68 -8.62 11.95 3.04
C SER A 68 -7.28 11.82 2.32
N VAL A 69 -6.80 10.59 2.17
CA VAL A 69 -5.51 10.30 1.54
C VAL A 69 -5.75 9.57 0.23
N PHE A 70 -5.13 10.05 -0.85
CA PHE A 70 -5.10 9.36 -2.13
C PHE A 70 -3.79 8.60 -2.25
N VAL A 71 -3.86 7.27 -2.20
CA VAL A 71 -2.69 6.39 -2.29
C VAL A 71 -2.52 5.84 -3.71
N GLN A 72 -1.28 5.74 -4.16
CA GLN A 72 -0.91 5.14 -5.44
C GLN A 72 -0.04 3.91 -5.19
N ILE A 73 -0.43 2.78 -5.78
CA ILE A 73 0.34 1.53 -5.69
C ILE A 73 0.88 1.19 -7.08
N HIS A 74 2.21 1.20 -7.21
CA HIS A 74 2.88 1.10 -8.51
C HIS A 74 3.27 -0.34 -8.89
N CYS A 75 3.18 -1.28 -7.96
CA CYS A 75 3.42 -2.70 -8.24
C CYS A 75 2.10 -3.43 -8.56
N ILE A 76 2.15 -4.36 -9.52
CA ILE A 76 1.01 -5.15 -9.97
C ILE A 76 1.08 -6.53 -9.31
N SER A 77 -0.07 -7.06 -8.90
CA SER A 77 -0.17 -8.34 -8.17
C SER A 77 0.45 -9.54 -8.91
N THR A 78 0.56 -9.52 -10.24
CA THR A 78 1.17 -10.59 -11.04
C THR A 78 2.69 -10.53 -11.10
N GLU A 79 3.33 -9.43 -10.70
CA GLU A 79 4.80 -9.30 -10.71
C GLU A 79 5.48 -10.17 -9.64
N PHE A 80 4.70 -10.59 -8.64
CA PHE A 80 5.15 -11.41 -7.52
C PHE A 80 4.67 -12.87 -7.61
N THR A 81 4.13 -13.28 -8.76
CA THR A 81 3.85 -14.70 -9.02
C THR A 81 5.09 -15.39 -9.58
N LEU A 82 5.13 -16.73 -9.50
CA LEU A 82 6.29 -17.52 -9.92
C LEU A 82 6.66 -17.31 -11.39
N ARG A 83 5.65 -17.21 -12.26
CA ARG A 83 5.90 -17.06 -13.70
C ARG A 83 5.96 -15.59 -14.12
N LYS A 84 5.64 -14.62 -13.25
CA LYS A 84 5.59 -13.16 -13.51
C LYS A 84 4.82 -12.72 -14.76
N ASN A 85 4.06 -13.64 -15.36
CA ASN A 85 3.37 -13.48 -16.63
C ASN A 85 1.93 -13.03 -16.39
N GLY A 86 1.36 -12.27 -17.33
CA GLY A 86 -0.08 -12.02 -17.36
C GLY A 86 -0.84 -13.33 -17.56
N GLY A 87 -1.80 -13.65 -16.69
CA GLY A 87 -2.66 -14.85 -16.79
C GLY A 87 -2.74 -15.66 -15.50
N GLU A 88 -1.76 -15.54 -14.61
CA GLU A 88 -1.85 -16.14 -13.27
C GLU A 88 -2.71 -15.30 -12.32
N LYS A 89 -3.30 -15.95 -11.31
CA LYS A 89 -3.99 -15.25 -10.22
C LYS A 89 -2.96 -14.42 -9.45
N GLY A 90 -3.06 -13.10 -9.59
CA GLY A 90 -2.17 -12.18 -8.89
C GLY A 90 -2.19 -12.34 -7.38
N VAL A 91 -1.03 -12.11 -6.76
CA VAL A 91 -0.83 -12.14 -5.31
C VAL A 91 -1.66 -11.03 -4.64
N PRO A 92 -2.46 -11.34 -3.61
CA PRO A 92 -3.16 -10.32 -2.85
C PRO A 92 -2.20 -9.53 -1.96
N PHE A 93 -2.35 -8.21 -1.96
CA PHE A 93 -1.70 -7.33 -1.01
C PHE A 93 -2.66 -6.95 0.11
N ARG A 94 -2.10 -6.50 1.22
CA ARG A 94 -2.80 -5.83 2.31
C ARG A 94 -2.32 -4.38 2.35
N ILE A 95 -3.25 -3.44 2.25
CA ILE A 95 -3.00 -2.07 2.70
C ILE A 95 -3.27 -2.08 4.20
N GLN A 96 -2.28 -1.72 5.01
CA GLN A 96 -2.41 -1.55 6.45
C GLN A 96 -2.20 -0.08 6.80
N ILE A 97 -3.04 0.42 7.70
CA ILE A 97 -2.95 1.77 8.25
C ILE A 97 -2.84 1.64 9.76
N ASP A 98 -1.70 2.03 10.29
CA ASP A 98 -1.45 2.10 11.73
C ASP A 98 -1.46 3.57 12.17
N THR A 99 -2.26 3.89 13.19
CA THR A 99 -2.41 5.25 13.72
C THR A 99 -1.81 5.32 15.11
N PHE A 100 -0.99 6.35 15.31
CA PHE A 100 -0.25 6.60 16.54
C PHE A 100 -0.62 7.95 17.13
N GLY A 101 -0.77 7.98 18.45
CA GLY A 101 -0.95 9.18 19.26
C GLY A 101 0.37 9.92 19.44
N ALA A 102 0.30 11.22 19.72
CA ALA A 102 1.45 11.94 20.23
C ALA A 102 1.74 11.40 21.64
N GLY A 103 2.84 10.66 21.81
CA GLY A 103 3.30 10.22 23.12
C GLY A 103 3.58 11.41 24.03
N ALA A 104 3.77 11.16 25.33
CA ALA A 104 4.24 12.20 26.23
C ALA A 104 5.63 12.70 25.80
N LYS A 105 6.03 13.87 26.28
CA LYS A 105 7.27 14.54 25.83
C LYS A 105 8.49 13.65 26.13
N GLY A 106 9.06 13.04 25.09
CA GLY A 106 10.21 12.13 25.17
C GLY A 106 9.88 10.65 25.00
N ASP A 107 8.59 10.28 24.99
CA ASP A 107 8.15 8.91 24.77
C ASP A 107 7.93 8.60 23.28
N PRO A 108 8.09 7.34 22.86
CA PRO A 108 7.75 6.93 21.51
C PRO A 108 6.26 7.11 21.23
N PRO A 109 5.86 7.27 19.95
CA PRO A 109 4.45 7.34 19.57
C PRO A 109 3.68 6.10 20.07
N GLU A 110 2.57 6.34 20.77
CA GLU A 110 1.70 5.27 21.25
C GLU A 110 0.85 4.74 20.11
N HIS A 111 0.85 3.42 19.88
CA HIS A 111 -0.05 2.80 18.90
C HIS A 111 -1.50 2.85 19.41
N LEU A 112 -2.39 3.43 18.61
CA LEU A 112 -3.81 3.59 18.98
C LEU A 112 -4.72 2.64 18.21
N HIS A 113 -4.45 2.44 16.92
CA HIS A 113 -5.37 1.72 16.04
C HIS A 113 -4.67 1.14 14.81
N SER A 114 -5.17 -0.01 14.35
CA SER A 114 -4.78 -0.62 13.07
C SER A 114 -6.03 -0.94 12.24
N ALA A 115 -6.04 -0.52 10.98
CA ALA A 115 -7.01 -0.95 9.98
C ALA A 115 -6.29 -1.60 8.80
N SER A 116 -6.99 -2.48 8.08
CA SER A 116 -6.46 -3.00 6.83
C SER A 116 -7.54 -3.38 5.83
N CYS A 117 -7.16 -3.39 4.55
CA CYS A 117 -7.98 -3.94 3.48
C CYS A 117 -7.15 -4.77 2.51
N LEU A 118 -7.77 -5.79 1.93
CA LEU A 118 -7.14 -6.58 0.88
C LEU A 118 -7.32 -5.90 -0.47
N VAL A 119 -6.24 -5.82 -1.23
CA VAL A 119 -6.25 -5.25 -2.57
C VAL A 119 -5.55 -6.18 -3.55
N LYS A 120 -5.98 -6.07 -4.81
CA LYS A 120 -5.25 -6.61 -5.96
C LYS A 120 -5.03 -5.48 -6.94
N VAL A 121 -3.79 -5.33 -7.36
CA VAL A 121 -3.41 -4.30 -8.33
C VAL A 121 -3.29 -4.96 -9.69
N PHE A 122 -3.91 -4.33 -10.68
CA PHE A 122 -3.99 -4.82 -12.05
C PHE A 122 -3.25 -3.86 -12.99
N LYS A 123 -2.88 -4.37 -14.17
CA LYS A 123 -2.54 -3.50 -15.31
C LYS A 123 -3.72 -2.56 -15.63
N PRO A 124 -3.49 -1.44 -16.34
CA PRO A 124 -4.56 -0.52 -16.75
C PRO A 124 -5.77 -1.24 -17.33
N LYS A 125 -6.97 -0.82 -16.92
CA LYS A 125 -8.28 -1.43 -17.26
C LYS A 125 -8.50 -2.87 -16.75
N GLY A 126 -7.51 -3.49 -16.11
CA GLY A 126 -7.61 -4.86 -15.61
C GLY A 126 -8.59 -5.00 -14.44
N ALA A 127 -8.65 -4.01 -13.55
CA ALA A 127 -9.64 -3.94 -12.48
C ALA A 127 -11.07 -3.84 -13.04
N ASP A 128 -11.31 -2.94 -14.00
CA ASP A 128 -12.62 -2.75 -14.64
C ASP A 128 -13.09 -4.03 -15.36
N ARG A 129 -12.19 -4.69 -16.10
CA ARG A 129 -12.50 -5.98 -16.75
C ARG A 129 -12.87 -7.04 -15.72
N LYS A 130 -12.10 -7.13 -14.62
CA LYS A 130 -12.36 -8.09 -13.55
C LYS A 130 -13.72 -7.84 -12.89
N GLN A 131 -14.03 -6.58 -12.57
CA GLN A 131 -15.32 -6.21 -12.00
C GLN A 131 -16.49 -6.55 -12.93
N LYS A 132 -16.35 -6.29 -14.24
CA LYS A 132 -17.36 -6.65 -15.23
C LYS A 132 -17.61 -8.16 -15.26
N THR A 133 -16.55 -8.97 -15.37
CA THR A 133 -16.66 -10.44 -15.40
C THR A 133 -17.20 -11.02 -14.10
N ASP A 134 -16.87 -10.42 -12.94
CA ASP A 134 -17.40 -10.91 -11.66
C ASP A 134 -18.89 -10.60 -11.50
N ARG A 135 -19.37 -9.46 -12.00
CA ARG A 135 -20.80 -9.14 -12.04
C ARG A 135 -21.58 -10.11 -12.92
N GLU A 136 -21.07 -10.42 -14.11
CA GLU A 136 -21.68 -11.37 -15.06
C GLU A 136 -21.78 -12.81 -14.53
N LYS A 137 -21.03 -13.16 -13.48
CA LYS A 137 -21.07 -14.51 -12.86
C LYS A 137 -22.06 -14.64 -11.72
N VAL A 138 -22.50 -13.51 -11.17
CA VAL A 138 -23.46 -13.46 -10.06
C VAL A 138 -24.89 -13.37 -10.59
N GLU A 139 -25.06 -12.85 -11.81
CA GLU A 139 -26.28 -12.90 -12.62
C GLU A 139 -26.48 -14.29 -13.25
#